data_AF-A0A1F2TR23-F1
#
_entry.id   AF-A0A1F2TR23-F1
#
_cell.length_a   1.000
_cell.length_b   1.000
_cell.length_c   1.000
_cell.angle_alpha   90.00
_cell.angle_beta   90.00
_cell.angle_gamma   90.00
#
_symmetry.space_group_name_H-M   'P 1'
#
loop_
_entity.id
_entity.type
_entity.pdbx_description
1 polymer ?
#
loop_
_entity_poly.entity_id
_entity_poly.type
_entity_poly.pdbx_seq_one_letter_code
_entity_poly.pdbx_strand_id
1 'polypeptide(L)'
;MTHESGHLLLDVVFDADPGIRKVDFHGIPFFAITHRGGLPRHREFLISSAGFWVQHAETEWLLTRRPNLRHERAPFAKGVLAFDVLTSMAYAGAAFARTGPSERDTRGMAASSRVDERWIGALVLAPAILDAWRYFHPGSKWAARGSRGVKIGLVLLVAR
;
A
#
# COMPACT_ATOMS: atom_id res chain seq x y z
N MET A 1 -6.20 -8.50 3.23
CA MET A 1 -6.16 -9.83 2.55
C MET A 1 -5.60 -9.69 1.13
N THR A 2 -6.00 -8.64 0.41
CA THR A 2 -5.60 -8.21 -0.94
C THR A 2 -4.17 -7.67 -1.07
N HIS A 3 -3.57 -7.08 -0.02
CA HIS A 3 -2.19 -6.58 -0.04
C HIS A 3 -1.16 -7.67 -0.40
N GLU A 4 -1.16 -8.78 0.34
CA GLU A 4 -0.32 -9.95 0.06
C GLU A 4 -0.65 -10.60 -1.28
N SER A 5 -1.92 -10.55 -1.71
CA SER A 5 -2.32 -11.07 -3.04
C SER A 5 -1.72 -10.26 -4.19
N GLY A 6 -1.48 -8.96 -4.00
CA GLY A 6 -0.85 -8.09 -5.00
C GLY A 6 0.61 -8.45 -5.24
N HIS A 7 1.36 -8.68 -4.15
CA HIS A 7 2.71 -9.23 -4.22
C HIS A 7 2.70 -10.58 -4.93
N LEU A 8 1.97 -11.59 -4.40
CA LEU A 8 1.90 -12.93 -5.00
C LEU A 8 1.58 -12.92 -6.50
N LEU A 9 0.67 -12.05 -6.95
CA LEU A 9 0.33 -11.94 -8.36
C LEU A 9 1.49 -11.38 -9.18
N LEU A 10 2.17 -10.32 -8.70
CA LEU A 10 3.31 -9.75 -9.41
C LEU A 10 4.54 -10.64 -9.36
N ASP A 11 4.84 -11.31 -8.25
CA ASP A 11 6.02 -12.19 -8.21
C ASP A 11 5.83 -13.54 -8.90
N VAL A 12 4.58 -13.99 -9.12
CA VAL A 12 4.25 -15.01 -10.14
C VAL A 12 4.45 -14.47 -11.56
N VAL A 13 4.01 -13.23 -11.86
CA VAL A 13 4.17 -12.60 -13.19
C VAL A 13 5.65 -12.36 -13.53
N PHE A 14 6.48 -12.04 -12.55
CA PHE A 14 7.90 -11.75 -12.74
C PHE A 14 8.84 -12.96 -12.56
N ASP A 15 8.29 -14.17 -12.37
CA ASP A 15 9.04 -15.41 -12.14
C ASP A 15 10.10 -15.25 -11.01
N ALA A 16 9.70 -14.55 -9.95
CA ALA A 16 10.60 -14.08 -8.89
C ALA A 16 10.77 -15.10 -7.73
N ASP A 17 10.22 -16.31 -7.91
CA ASP A 17 10.26 -17.46 -6.99
C ASP A 17 9.80 -17.08 -5.57
N PRO A 18 8.48 -16.88 -5.36
CA PRO A 18 7.95 -16.24 -4.17
C PRO A 18 8.13 -17.09 -2.91
N GLY A 19 8.90 -16.57 -1.96
CA GLY A 19 8.97 -17.09 -0.60
C GLY A 19 8.04 -16.31 0.32
N ILE A 20 7.11 -16.99 0.99
CA ILE A 20 6.32 -16.39 2.08
C ILE A 20 7.16 -16.54 3.36
N ARG A 21 7.70 -15.44 3.89
CA ARG A 21 8.39 -15.44 5.18
C ARG A 21 7.58 -14.65 6.20
N LYS A 22 7.14 -15.34 7.25
CA LYS A 22 6.58 -14.69 8.43
C LYS A 22 7.72 -13.99 9.17
N VAL A 23 7.61 -12.68 9.34
CA VAL A 23 8.55 -11.87 10.14
C VAL A 23 7.76 -11.30 11.31
N ASP A 24 8.14 -11.66 12.53
CA ASP A 24 7.54 -11.05 13.72
C ASP A 24 8.26 -9.73 14.01
N PHE A 25 7.53 -8.61 13.93
CA PHE A 25 8.04 -7.29 14.29
C PHE A 25 7.25 -6.73 15.48
N HIS A 26 7.91 -6.61 16.64
CA HIS A 26 7.34 -6.09 17.89
C HIS A 26 5.99 -6.75 18.31
N GLY A 27 5.84 -8.06 18.12
CA GLY A 27 4.64 -8.80 18.51
C GLY A 27 3.46 -8.72 17.53
N ILE A 28 3.64 -8.06 16.38
CA ILE A 28 2.67 -8.04 15.28
C ILE A 28 3.18 -8.98 14.17
N PRO A 29 2.41 -10.01 13.78
CA PRO A 29 2.82 -10.91 12.72
C PRO A 29 2.77 -10.15 11.38
N PHE A 30 3.91 -10.07 10.71
CA PHE A 30 4.06 -9.49 9.39
C PHE A 30 4.35 -10.60 8.37
N PHE A 31 3.78 -10.48 7.18
CA PHE A 31 4.11 -11.35 6.06
C PHE A 31 4.98 -10.52 5.12
N ALA A 32 6.18 -11.02 4.84
CA ALA A 32 7.05 -10.42 3.85
C ALA A 32 7.18 -11.42 2.71
N ILE A 33 6.84 -10.99 1.50
CA ILE A 33 7.03 -11.79 0.30
C ILE A 33 8.45 -11.48 -0.19
N THR A 34 9.31 -12.49 -0.10
CA THR A 34 10.72 -12.38 -0.45
C THR A 34 10.95 -12.83 -1.89
N HIS A 35 11.66 -12.02 -2.67
CA HIS A 35 12.06 -12.31 -4.04
C HIS A 35 13.54 -12.66 -4.11
N ARG A 36 13.96 -13.46 -5.09
CA ARG A 36 15.40 -13.68 -5.36
C ARG A 36 16.11 -12.34 -5.57
N GLY A 37 17.23 -12.15 -4.84
CA GLY A 37 18.12 -11.01 -5.05
C GLY A 37 18.73 -11.03 -6.46
N GLY A 38 18.85 -9.85 -7.08
CA GLY A 38 19.41 -9.67 -8.43
C GLY A 38 18.44 -9.16 -9.49
N LEU A 39 17.20 -8.85 -9.12
CA LEU A 39 16.23 -8.26 -10.05
C LEU A 39 16.61 -6.81 -10.42
N PRO A 40 16.29 -6.36 -11.66
CA PRO A 40 16.40 -4.95 -12.04
C PRO A 40 15.59 -4.06 -11.09
N ARG A 41 16.13 -2.88 -10.73
CA ARG A 41 15.54 -1.95 -9.75
C ARG A 41 14.05 -1.62 -9.99
N HIS A 42 13.63 -1.53 -11.26
CA HIS A 42 12.24 -1.27 -11.62
C HIS A 42 11.30 -2.43 -11.23
N ARG A 43 11.77 -3.68 -11.29
CA ARG A 43 11.00 -4.86 -10.88
C ARG A 43 10.90 -4.96 -9.36
N GLU A 44 11.97 -4.64 -8.66
CA GLU A 44 11.97 -4.57 -7.20
C GLU A 44 10.99 -3.49 -6.70
N PHE A 45 10.98 -2.31 -7.34
CA PHE A 45 9.97 -1.27 -7.06
C PHE A 45 8.55 -1.77 -7.32
N LEU A 46 8.31 -2.40 -8.48
CA LEU A 46 6.99 -2.92 -8.85
C LEU A 46 6.47 -3.93 -7.85
N ILE A 47 7.29 -4.90 -7.47
CA ILE A 47 6.89 -5.95 -6.53
C ILE A 47 6.66 -5.36 -5.14
N SER A 48 7.56 -4.50 -4.63
CA SER A 48 7.34 -3.84 -3.33
C SER A 48 6.15 -2.87 -3.33
N SER A 49 5.80 -2.27 -4.46
CA SER A 49 4.65 -1.35 -4.55
C SER A 49 3.31 -2.05 -4.85
N ALA A 50 3.35 -3.33 -5.23
CA ALA A 50 2.19 -4.11 -5.64
C ALA A 50 1.08 -4.14 -4.58
N GLY A 51 1.45 -4.45 -3.34
CA GLY A 51 0.51 -4.51 -2.22
C GLY A 51 -0.20 -3.19 -2.01
N PHE A 52 0.51 -2.06 -2.08
CA PHE A 52 -0.10 -0.73 -1.95
C PHE A 52 -1.02 -0.39 -3.11
N TRP A 53 -0.68 -0.78 -4.34
CA TRP A 53 -1.54 -0.52 -5.50
C TRP A 53 -2.87 -1.25 -5.43
N VAL A 54 -2.84 -2.53 -5.05
CA VAL A 54 -4.06 -3.31 -4.90
C VAL A 54 -4.92 -2.71 -3.79
N GLN A 55 -4.33 -2.35 -2.65
CA GLN A 55 -5.06 -1.64 -1.58
C GLN A 55 -5.67 -0.33 -2.08
N HIS A 56 -4.91 0.49 -2.79
CA HIS A 56 -5.38 1.76 -3.32
C HIS A 56 -6.50 1.60 -4.36
N ALA A 57 -6.45 0.57 -5.20
CA ALA A 57 -7.48 0.25 -6.17
C ALA A 57 -8.75 -0.25 -5.48
N GLU A 58 -8.61 -1.11 -4.47
CA GLU A 58 -9.73 -1.62 -3.66
C GLU A 58 -10.43 -0.49 -2.90
N THR A 59 -9.70 0.35 -2.18
CA THR A 59 -10.28 1.49 -1.47
C THR A 59 -10.94 2.48 -2.43
N GLU A 60 -10.35 2.72 -3.61
CA GLU A 60 -10.93 3.61 -4.61
C GLU A 60 -12.23 3.06 -5.20
N TRP A 61 -12.25 1.77 -5.54
CA TRP A 61 -13.45 1.10 -6.04
C TRP A 61 -14.55 1.12 -4.98
N LEU A 62 -14.21 0.79 -3.73
CA LEU A 62 -15.15 0.72 -2.63
C LEU A 62 -15.78 2.09 -2.34
N LEU A 63 -14.96 3.13 -2.16
CA LEU A 63 -15.43 4.50 -1.85
C LEU A 63 -16.11 5.19 -3.04
N THR A 64 -15.88 4.72 -4.28
CA THR A 64 -16.58 5.23 -5.46
C THR A 64 -17.93 4.53 -5.65
N ARG A 65 -18.00 3.21 -5.47
CA ARG A 65 -19.25 2.43 -5.58
C ARG A 65 -20.19 2.66 -4.39
N ARG A 66 -19.63 2.86 -3.21
CA ARG A 66 -20.34 3.02 -1.93
C ARG A 66 -19.89 4.30 -1.23
N PRO A 67 -20.19 5.49 -1.78
CA PRO A 67 -19.77 6.73 -1.16
C PRO A 67 -20.32 6.86 0.26
N ASN A 68 -21.55 6.38 0.51
CA ASN A 68 -22.18 6.45 1.83
C ASN A 68 -21.90 5.23 2.72
N LEU A 69 -20.78 4.51 2.50
CA LEU A 69 -20.44 3.27 3.20
C LEU A 69 -20.57 3.37 4.73
N ARG A 70 -20.27 4.54 5.31
CA ARG A 70 -20.44 4.81 6.74
C ARG A 70 -21.85 4.50 7.24
N HIS A 71 -22.87 4.89 6.49
CA HIS A 71 -24.28 4.72 6.84
C HIS A 71 -24.86 3.38 6.38
N GLU A 72 -24.12 2.60 5.58
CA GLU A 72 -24.52 1.26 5.15
C GLU A 72 -24.25 0.20 6.24
N ARG A 73 -25.12 -0.82 6.30
CA ARG A 73 -24.85 -2.06 7.06
C ARG A 73 -23.97 -3.00 6.25
N ALA A 74 -22.70 -2.62 6.08
CA ALA A 74 -21.71 -3.38 5.32
C ALA A 74 -20.44 -3.61 6.17
N PRO A 75 -20.48 -4.48 7.20
CA PRO A 75 -19.37 -4.67 8.14
C PRO A 75 -18.10 -5.17 7.46
N PHE A 76 -18.22 -6.06 6.47
CA PHE A 76 -17.08 -6.57 5.71
C PHE A 76 -16.35 -5.45 4.96
N ALA A 77 -17.09 -4.65 4.19
CA ALA A 77 -16.53 -3.52 3.44
C ALA A 77 -15.87 -2.46 4.36
N LYS A 78 -16.48 -2.19 5.52
CA LYS A 78 -15.88 -1.31 6.54
C LYS A 78 -14.59 -1.89 7.10
N GLY A 79 -14.57 -3.21 7.33
CA GLY A 79 -13.39 -3.93 7.78
C GLY A 79 -12.25 -3.88 6.77
N VAL A 80 -12.53 -4.09 5.48
CA VAL A 80 -11.55 -3.96 4.39
C VAL A 80 -10.95 -2.56 4.35
N LEU A 81 -11.80 -1.52 4.32
CA LEU A 81 -11.33 -0.13 4.31
C LEU A 81 -10.49 0.19 5.56
N ALA A 82 -10.94 -0.24 6.74
CA ALA A 82 -10.21 -0.02 7.98
C ALA A 82 -8.85 -0.73 7.96
N PHE A 83 -8.82 -1.97 7.46
CA PHE A 83 -7.59 -2.73 7.31
C PHE A 83 -6.60 -2.00 6.39
N ASP A 84 -7.02 -1.58 5.20
CA ASP A 84 -6.13 -0.89 4.26
C ASP A 84 -5.58 0.43 4.79
N VAL A 85 -6.42 1.22 5.48
CA VAL A 85 -5.99 2.47 6.12
C VAL A 85 -5.00 2.18 7.24
N LEU A 86 -5.31 1.24 8.15
CA LEU A 86 -4.44 0.92 9.28
C LEU A 86 -3.11 0.30 8.83
N THR A 87 -3.13 -0.59 7.84
CA THR A 87 -1.93 -1.17 7.25
C THR A 87 -1.07 -0.08 6.60
N SER A 88 -1.67 0.83 5.82
CA SER A 88 -0.94 1.97 5.23
C SER A 88 -0.32 2.88 6.30
N MET A 89 -1.03 3.12 7.41
CA MET A 89 -0.50 3.88 8.55
C MET A 89 0.66 3.17 9.23
N ALA A 90 0.58 1.84 9.41
CA ALA A 90 1.66 1.05 10.00
C ALA A 90 2.93 1.09 9.13
N TYR A 91 2.79 0.90 7.81
CA TYR A 91 3.89 1.02 6.86
C TYR A 91 4.50 2.42 6.84
N ALA A 92 3.67 3.46 6.83
CA ALA A 92 4.16 4.84 6.89
C ALA A 92 4.88 5.14 8.21
N GLY A 93 4.37 4.64 9.34
CA GLY A 93 5.02 4.76 10.64
C GLY A 93 6.40 4.10 10.65
N ALA A 94 6.50 2.87 10.13
CA ALA A 94 7.76 2.16 9.95
C ALA A 94 8.74 2.94 9.06
N ALA A 95 8.26 3.49 7.94
CA ALA A 95 9.06 4.33 7.05
C ALA A 95 9.57 5.62 7.70
N PHE A 96 8.73 6.32 8.47
CA PHE A 96 9.12 7.55 9.18
C PHE A 96 10.15 7.30 10.27
N ALA A 97 9.89 6.27 11.09
CA ALA A 97 10.78 5.82 12.13
C ALA A 97 12.06 5.18 11.56
N ARG A 98 12.03 4.76 10.29
CA ARG A 98 13.04 3.89 9.64
C ARG A 98 13.26 2.60 10.42
N THR A 99 12.27 2.18 11.21
CA THR A 99 12.26 0.97 12.02
C THR A 99 11.37 -0.07 11.34
N GLY A 100 11.74 -1.35 11.42
CA GLY A 100 11.04 -2.41 10.71
C GLY A 100 12.01 -3.44 10.15
N PRO A 101 11.48 -4.54 9.59
CA PRO A 101 12.27 -5.52 8.83
C PRO A 101 13.08 -4.84 7.72
N SER A 102 14.23 -5.43 7.36
CA SER A 102 15.01 -4.98 6.21
C SER A 102 14.23 -5.10 4.90
N GLU A 103 13.26 -6.01 4.86
CA GLU A 103 12.48 -6.43 3.70
C GLU A 103 11.19 -5.62 3.52
N ARG A 104 10.94 -4.59 4.33
CA ARG A 104 9.70 -3.80 4.25
C ARG A 104 9.59 -3.08 2.90
N ASP A 105 8.39 -3.06 2.34
CA ASP A 105 8.10 -2.51 1.00
C ASP A 105 8.51 -1.05 0.82
N THR A 106 8.34 -0.22 1.85
CA THR A 106 8.72 1.19 1.82
C THR A 106 10.22 1.38 1.59
N ARG A 107 11.03 0.46 2.14
CA ARG A 107 12.48 0.45 1.96
C ARG A 107 12.86 -0.07 0.58
N GLY A 108 12.18 -1.10 0.07
CA GLY A 108 12.35 -1.60 -1.30
C GLY A 108 12.06 -0.51 -2.34
N MET A 109 10.93 0.20 -2.18
CA MET A 109 10.56 1.35 -3.00
C MET A 109 11.57 2.50 -2.90
N ALA A 110 12.05 2.83 -1.70
CA ALA A 110 13.04 3.89 -1.49
C ALA A 110 14.39 3.57 -2.16
N ALA A 111 14.89 2.35 -1.97
CA ALA A 111 16.16 1.90 -2.53
C ALA A 111 16.14 1.86 -4.06
N SER A 112 15.03 1.42 -4.65
CA SER A 112 14.86 1.32 -6.11
C SER A 112 14.63 2.67 -6.79
N SER A 113 13.81 3.55 -6.20
CA SER A 113 13.51 4.89 -6.75
C SER A 113 14.52 5.98 -6.38
N ARG A 114 15.50 5.67 -5.50
CA ARG A 114 16.44 6.64 -4.91
C ARG A 114 15.74 7.80 -4.18
N VAL A 115 14.52 7.58 -3.70
CA VAL A 115 13.74 8.53 -2.91
C VAL A 115 13.93 8.19 -1.42
N ASP A 116 13.96 9.20 -0.54
CA ASP A 116 14.02 8.96 0.89
C ASP A 116 12.82 8.11 1.34
N GLU A 117 13.07 7.11 2.17
CA GLU A 117 12.02 6.23 2.69
C GLU A 117 10.88 6.99 3.38
N ARG A 118 11.19 8.12 4.03
CA ARG A 118 10.16 8.97 4.66
C ARG A 118 9.20 9.57 3.65
N TRP A 119 9.69 9.92 2.45
CA TRP A 119 8.84 10.41 1.36
C TRP A 119 7.97 9.30 0.80
N ILE A 120 8.49 8.07 0.69
CA ILE A 120 7.66 6.90 0.34
C ILE A 120 6.57 6.68 1.39
N GLY A 121 6.93 6.74 2.68
CA GLY A 121 5.97 6.65 3.79
C GLY A 121 4.88 7.74 3.71
N ALA A 122 5.25 8.97 3.40
CA ALA A 122 4.30 10.07 3.20
C ALA A 122 3.36 9.81 2.00
N LEU A 123 3.88 9.27 0.90
CA LEU A 123 3.11 8.95 -0.30
C LEU A 123 2.15 7.78 -0.09
N VAL A 124 2.47 6.82 0.79
CA VAL A 124 1.58 5.73 1.21
C VAL A 124 0.52 6.25 2.21
N LEU A 125 0.91 7.14 3.13
CA LEU A 125 0.02 7.68 4.16
C LEU A 125 -1.02 8.65 3.60
N ALA A 126 -0.62 9.53 2.69
CA ALA A 126 -1.48 10.57 2.14
C ALA A 126 -2.81 10.04 1.55
N PRO A 127 -2.84 9.03 0.65
CA PRO A 127 -4.09 8.50 0.13
C PRO A 127 -4.90 7.79 1.23
N ALA A 128 -4.26 7.16 2.22
CA ALA A 128 -4.96 6.53 3.34
C ALA A 128 -5.72 7.57 4.21
N ILE A 129 -5.09 8.71 4.51
CA ILE A 129 -5.74 9.83 5.22
C ILE A 129 -6.90 10.38 4.38
N LEU A 130 -6.71 10.56 3.08
CA LEU A 130 -7.75 11.09 2.19
C LEU A 130 -8.92 10.12 2.02
N ASP A 131 -8.65 8.82 1.97
CA ASP A 131 -9.69 7.77 1.90
C ASP A 131 -10.45 7.65 3.23
N ALA A 132 -9.76 7.74 4.37
CA ALA A 132 -10.42 7.87 5.67
C ALA A 132 -11.28 9.14 5.74
N TRP A 133 -10.80 10.26 5.22
CA TRP A 133 -11.59 11.49 5.14
C TRP A 133 -12.86 11.31 4.30
N ARG A 134 -12.74 10.67 3.13
CA ARG A 134 -13.89 10.36 2.25
C ARG A 134 -14.91 9.46 2.92
N TYR A 135 -14.47 8.53 3.77
CA TYR A 135 -15.38 7.69 4.56
C TYR A 135 -16.26 8.50 5.52
N PHE A 136 -15.71 9.54 6.15
CA PHE A 136 -16.47 10.43 7.03
C PHE A 136 -17.22 11.54 6.28
N HIS A 137 -16.69 11.99 5.14
CA HIS A 137 -17.19 13.11 4.35
C HIS A 137 -17.36 12.73 2.88
N PRO A 138 -18.38 11.93 2.55
CA PRO A 138 -18.52 11.32 1.21
C PRO A 138 -18.75 12.32 0.08
N GLY A 139 -19.20 13.54 0.38
CA GLY A 139 -19.33 14.64 -0.59
C GLY A 139 -18.01 15.35 -0.94
N SER A 140 -16.88 15.00 -0.31
CA SER A 140 -15.60 15.72 -0.48
C SER A 140 -14.93 15.39 -1.81
N LYS A 141 -15.32 16.10 -2.87
CA LYS A 141 -14.73 15.97 -4.21
C LYS A 141 -13.22 16.27 -4.23
N TRP A 142 -12.76 17.18 -3.38
CA TRP A 142 -11.33 17.51 -3.26
C TRP A 142 -10.53 16.33 -2.71
N ALA A 143 -11.06 15.63 -1.70
CA ALA A 143 -10.40 14.47 -1.10
C ALA A 143 -10.34 13.29 -2.07
N ALA A 144 -11.41 13.08 -2.85
CA ALA A 144 -11.42 12.09 -3.92
C ALA A 144 -10.38 12.39 -5.01
N ARG A 145 -10.31 13.64 -5.50
CA ARG A 145 -9.31 14.04 -6.51
C ARG A 145 -7.88 13.98 -5.96
N GLY A 146 -7.68 14.43 -4.71
CA GLY A 146 -6.40 14.35 -4.02
C GLY A 146 -5.92 12.91 -3.86
N SER A 147 -6.78 12.02 -3.36
CA SER A 147 -6.46 10.60 -3.17
C SER A 147 -6.04 9.96 -4.50
N ARG A 148 -6.83 10.16 -5.56
CA ARG A 148 -6.50 9.69 -6.91
C ARG A 148 -5.19 10.26 -7.44
N GLY A 149 -4.97 11.56 -7.26
CA GLY A 149 -3.73 12.22 -7.69
C GLY A 149 -2.49 11.62 -7.04
N VAL A 150 -2.53 11.37 -5.73
CA VAL A 150 -1.41 10.74 -5.01
C VAL A 150 -1.21 9.30 -5.46
N LYS A 151 -2.29 8.51 -5.61
CA LYS A 151 -2.23 7.12 -6.10
C LYS A 151 -1.62 7.04 -7.50
N ILE A 152 -2.03 7.91 -8.42
CA ILE A 152 -1.46 8.00 -9.77
C ILE A 152 0.02 8.42 -9.70
N GLY A 153 0.36 9.38 -8.85
CA GLY A 153 1.75 9.79 -8.63
C GLY A 153 2.64 8.63 -8.15
N LEU A 154 2.10 7.76 -7.27
CA LEU A 154 2.78 6.56 -6.80
C LEU A 154 3.05 5.56 -7.95
N VAL A 155 2.11 5.42 -8.89
CA VAL A 155 2.28 4.57 -10.08
C VAL A 155 3.31 5.18 -11.03
N LEU A 156 3.29 6.50 -11.23
CA LEU A 156 4.24 7.18 -12.12
C LEU A 156 5.69 7.12 -11.62
N LEU A 157 5.91 6.96 -10.31
CA LEU A 157 7.24 6.76 -9.73
C LEU A 157 7.95 5.50 -10.24
N VAL A 158 7.22 4.51 -10.76
CA VAL A 158 7.78 3.30 -11.39
C VAL A 158 8.44 3.59 -12.72
N ALA A 159 7.88 4.55 -13.46
CA ALA A 159 8.26 4.83 -14.84
C ALA A 159 9.51 5.72 -14.93
N ARG A 160 10.20 5.95 -13.80
CA ARG A 160 11.32 6.88 -13.66
C ARG A 160 12.63 6.13 -13.42
#